data_AF-A0A4Q7XFK0-F1
#
_entry.id   AF-A0A4Q7XFK0-F1
#
_cell.length_a   1.000
_cell.length_b   1.000
_cell.length_c   1.000
_cell.angle_alpha   90.00
_cell.angle_beta   90.00
_cell.angle_gamma   90.00
#
_symmetry.space_group_name_H-M   'P 1'
#
loop_
_entity.id
_entity.type
_entity.pdbx_description
1 polymer ?
#
loop_
_entity_poly.entity_id
_entity_poly.type
_entity_poly.pdbx_seq_one_letter_code
_entity_poly.pdbx_strand_id
1 'polypeptide(L)'
;MHSTAADGITVGIGLPGNNNAPGVRTENGTIVYPGAGNNADLAVQPTRSGVRALITLNNAGAPTEYRFDLGLPQGAEAERLADGSVLVFKDDEVLGMFAAPWAKDTNGATVPTSYRVEGHTLVQTISTTPGTAFPVVADPAWWDKTKEIAGGMVSDTWNSMKCGAALGAAFIPGAKAYKAIKAAGGVKKVLSILASVDTKKGALSALGSGGSTLFGVKAVKKACFDDLK
;
A
#
# COMPACT_ATOMS: atom_id res chain seq x y z
N MET A 1 -10.97 5.16 -10.08
CA MET A 1 -11.02 6.15 -8.97
C MET A 1 -9.72 6.93 -8.93
N HIS A 2 -9.71 8.16 -8.41
CA HIS A 2 -8.50 8.99 -8.34
C HIS A 2 -8.33 9.55 -6.91
N SER A 3 -7.09 9.60 -6.43
CA SER A 3 -6.72 10.44 -5.29
C SER A 3 -5.81 11.55 -5.77
N THR A 4 -6.19 12.78 -5.48
CA THR A 4 -5.37 13.96 -5.73
C THR A 4 -4.80 14.45 -4.41
N ALA A 5 -3.48 14.57 -4.41
CA ALA A 5 -2.68 15.11 -3.33
C ALA A 5 -2.82 16.64 -3.25
N ALA A 6 -2.45 17.23 -2.12
CA ALA A 6 -2.56 18.67 -1.86
C ALA A 6 -1.73 19.54 -2.81
N ASP A 7 -0.68 18.97 -3.41
CA ASP A 7 0.18 19.59 -4.44
C ASP A 7 -0.37 19.42 -5.88
N GLY A 8 -1.54 18.80 -6.04
CA GLY A 8 -2.18 18.56 -7.33
C GLY A 8 -1.77 17.26 -8.02
N ILE A 9 -0.82 16.49 -7.48
CA ILE A 9 -0.43 15.19 -8.05
C ILE A 9 -1.62 14.23 -7.92
N THR A 10 -1.98 13.57 -9.02
CA THR A 10 -3.10 12.63 -9.03
C THR A 10 -2.61 11.20 -9.30
N VAL A 11 -3.03 10.27 -8.44
CA VAL A 11 -2.87 8.83 -8.63
C VAL A 11 -4.23 8.24 -8.97
N GLY A 12 -4.31 7.59 -10.14
CA GLY A 12 -5.47 6.80 -10.55
C GLY A 12 -5.36 5.35 -10.10
N ILE A 13 -6.48 4.76 -9.71
CA ILE A 13 -6.61 3.33 -9.41
C ILE A 13 -7.81 2.82 -10.19
N GLY A 14 -7.55 1.97 -11.17
CA GLY A 14 -8.56 1.26 -11.96
C GLY A 14 -9.17 0.14 -11.14
N LEU A 15 -10.48 -0.07 -11.27
CA LEU A 15 -11.13 -1.24 -10.70
C LEU A 15 -10.97 -2.43 -11.65
N PRO A 16 -10.75 -3.65 -11.13
CA PRO A 16 -10.80 -4.85 -11.95
C PRO A 16 -12.22 -5.07 -12.49
N GLY A 17 -12.37 -5.86 -13.57
CA GLY A 17 -13.69 -6.29 -14.04
C GLY A 17 -14.46 -5.28 -14.90
N ASN A 18 -15.78 -5.44 -14.93
CA ASN A 18 -16.66 -4.68 -15.80
C ASN A 18 -16.89 -3.25 -15.27
N ASN A 19 -16.16 -2.30 -15.87
CA ASN A 19 -16.25 -0.88 -15.56
C ASN A 19 -17.60 -0.22 -15.93
N ASN A 20 -18.51 -0.95 -16.58
CA ASN A 20 -19.86 -0.48 -16.93
C ASN A 20 -20.95 -0.97 -15.95
N ALA A 21 -20.59 -1.75 -14.93
CA ALA A 21 -21.55 -2.16 -13.91
C ALA A 21 -22.13 -0.90 -13.19
N PRO A 22 -23.45 -0.80 -13.01
CA PRO A 22 -24.05 0.35 -12.33
C PRO A 22 -23.62 0.37 -10.86
N GLY A 23 -23.03 1.49 -10.43
CA GLY A 23 -22.65 1.71 -9.05
C GLY A 23 -23.84 2.14 -8.19
N VAL A 24 -24.00 1.51 -7.02
CA VAL A 24 -24.99 1.87 -5.99
C VAL A 24 -24.26 2.58 -4.85
N ARG A 25 -24.63 3.84 -4.60
CA ARG A 25 -24.06 4.62 -3.51
C ARG A 25 -24.79 4.31 -2.20
N THR A 26 -24.03 3.97 -1.15
CA THR A 26 -24.53 3.76 0.20
C THR A 26 -24.55 5.09 0.99
N GLU A 27 -25.22 5.11 2.14
CA GLU A 27 -25.28 6.28 3.03
C GLU A 27 -23.90 6.74 3.52
N ASN A 28 -22.97 5.80 3.74
CA ASN A 28 -21.61 6.10 4.16
C ASN A 28 -20.67 6.55 3.01
N GLY A 29 -21.22 6.77 1.81
CA GLY A 29 -20.47 7.25 0.65
C GLY A 29 -19.67 6.18 -0.10
N THR A 30 -19.79 4.91 0.29
CA THR A 30 -19.25 3.79 -0.48
C THR A 30 -20.07 3.59 -1.75
N ILE A 31 -19.41 3.35 -2.88
CA ILE A 31 -20.07 2.99 -4.13
C ILE A 31 -19.80 1.51 -4.37
N VAL A 32 -20.86 0.70 -4.34
CA VAL A 32 -20.80 -0.74 -4.59
C VAL A 32 -21.15 -1.00 -6.04
N TYR A 33 -20.43 -1.89 -6.70
CA TYR A 33 -20.64 -2.35 -8.06
C TYR A 33 -20.94 -3.86 -8.02
N PRO A 34 -22.21 -4.24 -7.81
CA PRO A 34 -22.60 -5.64 -7.74
C PRO A 34 -22.36 -6.35 -9.06
N GLY A 35 -21.80 -7.55 -9.02
CA GLY A 35 -21.49 -8.36 -10.20
C GLY A 35 -20.48 -7.73 -11.16
N ALA A 36 -19.68 -6.75 -10.69
CA ALA A 36 -18.64 -6.13 -11.51
C ALA A 36 -17.49 -7.10 -11.82
N GLY A 37 -17.28 -8.12 -10.99
CA GLY A 37 -16.38 -9.23 -11.26
C GLY A 37 -17.15 -10.54 -11.52
N ASN A 38 -16.48 -11.51 -12.15
CA ASN A 38 -17.02 -12.86 -12.25
C ASN A 38 -17.18 -13.47 -10.85
N ASN A 39 -18.41 -13.75 -10.41
CA ASN A 39 -18.71 -14.18 -9.04
C ASN A 39 -18.13 -13.26 -7.96
N ALA A 40 -17.97 -11.96 -8.25
CA ALA A 40 -17.41 -11.02 -7.30
C ALA A 40 -18.05 -9.63 -7.41
N ASP A 41 -18.18 -8.98 -6.26
CA ASP A 41 -18.59 -7.58 -6.18
C ASP A 41 -17.38 -6.71 -5.92
N LEU A 42 -17.45 -5.46 -6.36
CA LEU A 42 -16.43 -4.46 -6.09
C LEU A 42 -17.05 -3.28 -5.36
N ALA A 43 -16.29 -2.60 -4.52
CA ALA A 43 -16.73 -1.33 -3.97
C ALA A 43 -15.59 -0.33 -3.90
N VAL A 44 -15.93 0.95 -3.94
CA VAL A 44 -15.01 2.06 -3.73
C VAL A 44 -15.48 2.86 -2.54
N GLN A 45 -14.59 3.03 -1.59
CA GLN A 45 -14.84 3.82 -0.39
C GLN A 45 -13.81 4.95 -0.30
N PRO A 46 -14.24 6.22 -0.37
CA PRO A 46 -13.39 7.33 0.06
C PRO A 46 -13.04 7.16 1.55
N THR A 47 -11.77 7.30 1.90
CA THR A 47 -11.32 7.30 3.30
C THR A 47 -10.79 8.68 3.66
N ARG A 48 -10.54 8.95 4.95
CA ARG A 48 -9.94 10.23 5.38
C ARG A 48 -8.56 10.47 4.74
N SER A 49 -7.79 9.40 4.56
CA SER A 49 -6.41 9.44 4.11
C SER A 49 -6.21 8.99 2.66
N GLY A 50 -7.28 8.69 1.92
CA GLY A 50 -7.16 8.21 0.54
C GLY A 50 -8.44 7.55 0.04
N VAL A 51 -8.28 6.37 -0.55
CA VAL A 51 -9.37 5.62 -1.14
C VAL A 51 -9.13 4.14 -1.00
N ARG A 52 -10.19 3.39 -0.78
CA ARG A 52 -10.18 1.95 -0.65
C ARG A 52 -10.98 1.34 -1.78
N ALA A 53 -10.40 0.36 -2.46
CA ALA A 53 -11.17 -0.58 -3.27
C ALA A 53 -11.43 -1.81 -2.41
N LEU A 54 -12.65 -2.34 -2.43
CA LEU A 54 -13.01 -3.60 -1.80
C LEU A 54 -13.36 -4.60 -2.89
N ILE A 55 -12.92 -5.82 -2.69
CA ILE A 55 -13.31 -6.98 -3.49
C ILE A 55 -14.07 -7.93 -2.57
N THR A 56 -15.25 -8.36 -3.00
CA THR A 56 -16.01 -9.42 -2.34
C THR A 56 -16.09 -10.61 -3.28
N LEU A 57 -15.38 -11.70 -2.98
CA LEU A 57 -15.52 -12.98 -3.67
C LEU A 57 -16.80 -13.62 -3.14
N ASN A 58 -17.80 -13.81 -4.00
CA ASN A 58 -19.11 -14.29 -3.57
C ASN A 58 -19.15 -15.82 -3.39
N ASN A 59 -18.26 -16.55 -4.08
CA ASN A 59 -18.13 -18.00 -3.97
C ASN A 59 -16.77 -18.49 -4.51
N ALA A 60 -16.52 -19.80 -4.42
CA ALA A 60 -15.29 -20.44 -4.87
C ALA A 60 -15.02 -20.34 -6.39
N GLY A 61 -16.01 -19.97 -7.19
CA GLY A 61 -15.86 -19.70 -8.63
C GLY A 61 -15.42 -18.27 -8.96
N ALA A 62 -15.17 -17.42 -7.95
CA ALA A 62 -14.59 -16.10 -8.16
C ALA A 62 -13.09 -16.19 -8.53
N PRO A 63 -12.57 -15.30 -9.38
CA PRO A 63 -11.14 -15.16 -9.59
C PRO A 63 -10.41 -14.96 -8.27
N THR A 64 -9.19 -15.49 -8.18
CA THR A 64 -8.31 -15.31 -7.02
C THR A 64 -7.24 -14.24 -7.27
N GLU A 65 -7.15 -13.70 -8.48
CA GLU A 65 -6.28 -12.58 -8.82
C GLU A 65 -7.09 -11.38 -9.31
N TYR A 66 -6.80 -10.22 -8.73
CA TYR A 66 -7.45 -8.95 -9.05
C TYR A 66 -6.41 -7.91 -9.42
N ARG A 67 -6.58 -7.31 -10.60
CA ARG A 67 -5.63 -6.39 -11.22
C ARG A 67 -6.17 -4.96 -11.15
N PHE A 68 -5.39 -4.06 -10.57
CA PHE A 68 -5.71 -2.65 -10.41
C PHE A 68 -4.70 -1.84 -11.20
N ASP A 69 -5.13 -1.30 -12.35
CA ASP A 69 -4.28 -0.44 -13.16
C ASP A 69 -4.06 0.89 -12.47
N LEU A 70 -2.80 1.30 -12.36
CA LEU A 70 -2.37 2.50 -11.68
C LEU A 70 -2.13 3.61 -12.71
N GLY A 71 -2.93 4.66 -12.61
CA GLY A 71 -2.68 5.92 -13.32
C GLY A 71 -1.62 6.71 -12.58
N LEU A 72 -0.34 6.38 -12.79
CA LEU A 72 0.78 7.04 -12.15
C LEU A 72 1.32 8.21 -12.99
N PRO A 73 1.78 9.32 -12.37
CA PRO A 73 2.48 10.38 -13.08
C PRO A 73 3.72 9.85 -13.82
N GLN A 74 4.11 10.50 -14.93
CA GLN A 74 5.32 10.13 -15.65
C GLN A 74 6.55 10.14 -14.71
N GLY A 75 7.30 9.04 -14.71
CA GLY A 75 8.49 8.83 -13.88
C GLY A 75 8.21 8.31 -12.47
N ALA A 76 6.94 8.11 -12.10
CA ALA A 76 6.60 7.44 -10.85
C ALA A 76 6.71 5.92 -10.97
N GLU A 77 7.14 5.28 -9.89
CA GLU A 77 7.32 3.83 -9.75
C GLU A 77 6.51 3.32 -8.55
N ALA A 78 6.16 2.03 -8.57
CA ALA A 78 5.54 1.32 -7.45
C ALA A 78 6.42 0.13 -7.05
N GLU A 79 6.75 0.01 -5.76
CA GLU A 79 7.65 -1.02 -5.25
C GLU A 79 7.06 -1.70 -4.01
N ARG A 80 7.06 -3.04 -4.02
CA ARG A 80 6.58 -3.83 -2.88
C ARG A 80 7.63 -3.88 -1.78
N LEU A 81 7.21 -3.63 -0.55
CA LEU A 81 8.03 -3.67 0.65
C LEU A 81 8.01 -5.05 1.31
N ALA A 82 8.94 -5.28 2.24
CA ALA A 82 9.08 -6.55 2.96
C ALA A 82 7.83 -6.93 3.79
N ASP A 83 7.09 -5.93 4.29
CA ASP A 83 5.83 -6.13 5.02
C ASP A 83 4.63 -6.41 4.10
N GLY A 84 4.84 -6.44 2.78
CA GLY A 84 3.81 -6.70 1.77
C GLY A 84 3.07 -5.45 1.29
N SER A 85 3.27 -4.28 1.90
CA SER A 85 2.76 -3.01 1.39
C SER A 85 3.42 -2.63 0.06
N VAL A 86 2.85 -1.67 -0.67
CA VAL A 86 3.42 -1.16 -1.93
C VAL A 86 3.60 0.34 -1.84
N LEU A 87 4.85 0.81 -1.87
CA LEU A 87 5.19 2.22 -1.89
C LEU A 87 5.11 2.76 -3.33
N VAL A 88 4.51 3.92 -3.52
CA VAL A 88 4.50 4.62 -4.80
C VAL A 88 5.25 5.93 -4.65
N PHE A 89 6.25 6.14 -5.49
CA PHE A 89 7.16 7.27 -5.41
C PHE A 89 7.59 7.74 -6.80
N LYS A 90 8.03 8.99 -6.90
CA LYS A 90 8.66 9.56 -8.08
C LYS A 90 9.97 10.19 -7.64
N ASP A 91 11.07 9.76 -8.25
CA ASP A 91 12.43 10.12 -7.80
C ASP A 91 12.61 9.80 -6.30
N ASP A 92 12.84 10.82 -5.45
CA ASP A 92 12.95 10.67 -4.00
C ASP A 92 11.65 11.00 -3.24
N GLU A 93 10.57 11.31 -3.97
CA GLU A 93 9.30 11.76 -3.41
C GLU A 93 8.26 10.64 -3.34
N VAL A 94 7.87 10.26 -2.12
CA VAL A 94 6.74 9.34 -1.92
C VAL A 94 5.42 10.04 -2.21
N LEU A 95 4.67 9.49 -3.15
CA LEU A 95 3.33 9.95 -3.55
C LEU A 95 2.22 9.30 -2.70
N GLY A 96 2.46 8.07 -2.22
CA GLY A 96 1.54 7.35 -1.36
C GLY A 96 1.92 5.89 -1.23
N MET A 97 1.02 5.08 -0.69
CA MET A 97 1.23 3.64 -0.60
C MET A 97 -0.08 2.87 -0.58
N PHE A 98 -0.01 1.61 -0.97
CA PHE A 98 -1.01 0.61 -0.61
C PHE A 98 -0.61 -0.04 0.71
N ALA A 99 -1.56 -0.13 1.64
CA ALA A 99 -1.40 -0.88 2.88
C ALA A 99 -0.97 -2.33 2.62
N ALA A 100 -0.44 -3.04 3.62
CA ALA A 100 -0.25 -4.48 3.48
C ALA A 100 -1.61 -5.18 3.18
N PRO A 101 -1.64 -6.18 2.28
CA PRO A 101 -2.89 -6.81 1.88
C PRO A 101 -3.48 -7.60 3.04
N TRP A 102 -4.80 -7.53 3.19
CA TRP A 102 -5.55 -8.42 4.06
C TRP A 102 -6.76 -8.97 3.32
N ALA A 103 -7.18 -10.18 3.72
CA ALA A 103 -8.41 -10.80 3.28
C ALA A 103 -9.04 -11.59 4.44
N LYS A 104 -10.38 -11.58 4.51
CA LYS A 104 -11.17 -12.21 5.56
C LYS A 104 -12.35 -12.96 4.98
N ASP A 105 -12.60 -14.16 5.49
CA ASP A 105 -13.82 -14.91 5.16
C ASP A 105 -15.00 -14.48 6.04
N THR A 106 -16.18 -15.06 5.79
CA THR A 106 -17.40 -14.77 6.57
C THR A 106 -17.31 -15.15 8.05
N ASN A 107 -16.36 -16.00 8.44
CA ASN A 107 -16.11 -16.37 9.84
C ASN A 107 -15.11 -15.42 10.51
N GLY A 108 -14.57 -14.44 9.77
CA GLY A 108 -13.50 -13.55 10.23
C GLY A 108 -12.11 -14.19 10.22
N ALA A 109 -11.96 -15.40 9.67
CA ALA A 109 -10.68 -16.05 9.53
C ALA A 109 -9.82 -15.34 8.48
N THR A 110 -8.51 -15.24 8.73
CA THR A 110 -7.57 -14.67 7.76
C THR A 110 -7.45 -15.59 6.56
N VAL A 111 -7.66 -15.03 5.36
CA VAL A 111 -7.35 -15.69 4.10
C VAL A 111 -5.99 -15.15 3.60
N PRO A 112 -5.01 -16.01 3.31
CA PRO A 112 -3.71 -15.54 2.82
C PRO A 112 -3.84 -14.71 1.55
N THR A 113 -3.17 -13.57 1.51
CA THR A 113 -3.18 -12.67 0.36
C THR A 113 -1.85 -11.94 0.21
N SER A 114 -1.50 -11.57 -1.02
CA SER A 114 -0.26 -10.87 -1.33
C SER A 114 -0.44 -9.91 -2.50
N TYR A 115 0.32 -8.81 -2.48
CA TYR A 115 0.52 -7.99 -3.66
C TYR A 115 1.73 -8.41 -4.47
N ARG A 116 1.68 -8.10 -5.76
CA ARG A 116 2.84 -7.92 -6.64
C ARG A 116 2.59 -6.72 -7.55
N VAL A 117 3.66 -6.14 -8.06
CA VAL A 117 3.59 -5.02 -9.02
C VAL A 117 4.07 -5.51 -10.37
N GLU A 118 3.27 -5.27 -11.41
CA GLU A 118 3.61 -5.56 -12.81
C GLU A 118 3.53 -4.26 -13.60
N GLY A 119 4.67 -3.58 -13.79
CA GLY A 119 4.70 -2.26 -14.41
C GLY A 119 3.86 -1.26 -13.61
N HIS A 120 2.78 -0.77 -14.20
CA HIS A 120 1.81 0.11 -13.55
C HIS A 120 0.54 -0.62 -13.10
N THR A 121 0.60 -1.92 -12.83
CA THR A 121 -0.56 -2.66 -12.31
C THR A 121 -0.22 -3.21 -10.93
N LEU A 122 -1.04 -2.87 -9.92
CA LEU A 122 -1.05 -3.57 -8.65
C LEU A 122 -1.90 -4.83 -8.80
N VAL A 123 -1.36 -5.99 -8.45
CA VAL A 123 -2.11 -7.23 -8.48
C VAL A 123 -2.19 -7.83 -7.09
N GLN A 124 -3.41 -8.08 -6.64
CA GLN A 124 -3.69 -8.80 -5.41
C GLN A 124 -4.06 -10.24 -5.72
N THR A 125 -3.35 -11.18 -5.11
CA THR A 125 -3.69 -12.59 -5.12
C THR A 125 -4.32 -12.97 -3.77
N ILE A 126 -5.43 -13.71 -3.79
CA ILE A 126 -6.18 -14.18 -2.62
C ILE A 126 -6.20 -15.71 -2.68
N SER A 127 -5.52 -16.37 -1.74
CA SER A 127 -5.34 -17.82 -1.74
C SER A 127 -6.47 -18.50 -0.98
N THR A 128 -7.56 -18.82 -1.67
CA THR A 128 -8.68 -19.58 -1.12
C THR A 128 -8.37 -21.09 -1.11
N THR A 129 -9.04 -21.83 -0.23
CA THR A 129 -8.95 -23.28 -0.10
C THR A 129 -10.36 -23.89 -0.09
N PRO A 130 -10.52 -25.22 -0.23
CA PRO A 130 -11.83 -25.86 -0.07
C PRO A 130 -12.52 -25.60 1.28
N GLY A 131 -11.75 -25.25 2.33
CA GLY A 131 -12.27 -24.89 3.65
C GLY A 131 -12.56 -23.41 3.83
N THR A 132 -12.28 -22.56 2.83
CA THR A 132 -12.54 -21.12 2.90
C THR A 132 -14.05 -20.88 2.81
N ALA A 133 -14.60 -20.20 3.82
CA ALA A 133 -16.00 -19.80 3.79
C ALA A 133 -16.19 -18.53 2.93
N PHE A 134 -17.35 -18.39 2.31
CA PHE A 134 -17.65 -17.24 1.45
C PHE A 134 -18.83 -16.43 2.04
N PRO A 135 -18.89 -15.11 1.79
CA PRO A 135 -17.97 -14.34 0.96
C PRO A 135 -16.60 -14.11 1.60
N VAL A 136 -15.58 -13.92 0.76
CA VAL A 136 -14.25 -13.43 1.19
C VAL A 136 -14.14 -11.97 0.80
N VAL A 137 -13.81 -11.10 1.75
CA VAL A 137 -13.57 -9.68 1.51
C VAL A 137 -12.07 -9.39 1.54
N ALA A 138 -11.59 -8.66 0.55
CA ALA A 138 -10.20 -8.21 0.43
C ALA A 138 -10.12 -6.71 0.10
N ASP A 139 -9.04 -6.05 0.54
CA ASP A 139 -8.91 -4.59 0.54
C ASP A 139 -7.52 -4.11 0.10
N PRO A 140 -7.38 -3.65 -1.15
CA PRO A 140 -6.38 -2.67 -1.49
C PRO A 140 -6.82 -1.27 -1.04
N ALA A 141 -6.30 -0.87 0.12
CA ALA A 141 -6.40 0.47 0.66
C ALA A 141 -5.24 1.33 0.17
N TRP A 142 -5.54 2.34 -0.66
CA TRP A 142 -4.61 3.39 -1.04
C TRP A 142 -4.62 4.52 -0.03
N TRP A 143 -3.43 4.97 0.31
CA TRP A 143 -3.20 6.08 1.20
C TRP A 143 -2.36 7.17 0.52
N ASP A 144 -2.97 8.35 0.45
CA ASP A 144 -2.40 9.61 0.04
C ASP A 144 -1.69 10.32 1.19
N LYS A 145 -0.36 10.42 1.09
CA LYS A 145 0.53 11.03 2.10
C LYS A 145 0.16 12.47 2.43
N THR A 146 -0.34 13.24 1.47
CA THR A 146 -0.57 14.68 1.66
C THR A 146 -1.79 14.97 2.55
N LYS A 147 -2.78 14.08 2.55
CA LYS A 147 -4.01 14.23 3.35
C LYS A 147 -3.79 13.94 4.84
N GLU A 148 -2.77 13.16 5.19
CA GLU A 148 -2.41 12.93 6.59
C GLU A 148 -1.59 14.07 7.21
N ILE A 149 -0.67 14.68 6.45
CA ILE A 149 0.08 15.84 6.95
C ILE A 149 -0.89 17.00 7.24
N ALA A 150 -1.95 17.16 6.45
CA ALA A 150 -3.03 18.12 6.70
C ALA A 150 -3.98 17.70 7.83
N GLY A 151 -4.10 16.39 8.13
CA GLY A 151 -5.05 15.84 9.12
C GLY A 151 -4.50 15.62 10.53
N GLY A 152 -3.19 15.79 10.73
CA GLY A 152 -2.49 15.42 11.98
C GLY A 152 -2.26 13.92 12.07
N MET A 153 -1.02 13.49 12.40
CA MET A 153 -0.68 12.08 12.62
C MET A 153 -1.67 11.41 13.56
N VAL A 154 -2.40 10.39 13.11
CA VAL A 154 -3.31 9.62 13.98
C VAL A 154 -2.65 8.27 14.32
N SER A 155 -2.69 7.91 15.60
CA SER A 155 -2.06 6.71 16.18
C SER A 155 -2.45 5.37 15.55
N ASP A 156 -3.62 5.30 14.93
CA ASP A 156 -4.17 4.05 14.38
C ASP A 156 -3.50 3.66 13.05
N THR A 157 -3.00 4.66 12.34
CA THR A 157 -2.16 4.55 11.15
C THR A 157 -0.79 3.92 11.47
N TRP A 158 -0.22 4.28 12.62
CA TRP A 158 1.11 3.82 13.04
C TRP A 158 1.13 2.34 13.44
N ASN A 159 0.04 1.84 14.02
CA ASN A 159 -0.01 0.49 14.58
C ASN A 159 -0.26 -0.60 13.52
N SER A 160 -0.86 -0.25 12.37
CA SER A 160 -1.22 -1.19 11.30
C SER A 160 -0.18 -1.32 10.19
N MET A 161 0.82 -0.43 10.12
CA MET A 161 1.78 -0.35 8.99
C MET A 161 3.18 0.02 9.46
N LYS A 162 3.76 -0.82 10.32
CA LYS A 162 5.01 -0.51 11.00
C LYS A 162 6.14 -0.13 10.02
N CYS A 163 6.34 -0.83 8.89
CA CYS A 163 7.44 -0.47 7.99
C CYS A 163 7.07 0.59 6.94
N GLY A 164 6.02 0.34 6.14
CA GLY A 164 5.67 1.19 5.00
C GLY A 164 5.37 2.65 5.35
N ALA A 165 4.57 2.88 6.39
CA ALA A 165 4.20 4.22 6.85
C ALA A 165 5.40 5.00 7.41
N ALA A 166 6.23 4.34 8.22
CA ALA A 166 7.42 4.95 8.81
C ALA A 166 8.46 5.31 7.73
N LEU A 167 8.62 4.45 6.72
CA LEU A 167 9.41 4.76 5.53
C LEU A 167 8.82 5.97 4.77
N GLY A 168 7.51 5.98 4.48
CA GLY A 168 6.85 7.11 3.82
C GLY A 168 7.07 8.47 4.51
N ALA A 169 7.12 8.49 5.84
CA ALA A 169 7.45 9.68 6.62
C ALA A 169 8.95 10.06 6.58
N ALA A 170 9.86 9.08 6.46
CA ALA A 170 11.29 9.33 6.29
C ALA A 170 11.63 9.98 4.95
N PHE A 171 10.82 9.71 3.92
CA PHE A 171 10.94 10.23 2.56
C PHE A 171 10.16 11.55 2.34
N ILE A 172 9.91 12.33 3.39
CA ILE A 172 9.32 13.68 3.29
C ILE A 172 10.41 14.69 2.90
N PRO A 173 10.29 15.40 1.76
CA PRO A 173 11.22 16.47 1.39
C PRO A 173 11.44 17.47 2.54
N GLY A 174 12.70 17.75 2.85
CA GLY A 174 13.09 18.65 3.94
C GLY A 174 13.29 18.00 5.31
N ALA A 175 12.81 16.76 5.53
CA ALA A 175 13.14 16.00 6.74
C ALA A 175 14.64 15.64 6.77
N LYS A 176 15.22 15.52 7.98
CA LYS A 176 16.62 15.07 8.14
C LYS A 176 16.84 13.67 7.54
N ALA A 177 15.86 12.78 7.67
CA ALA A 177 15.89 11.45 7.08
C ALA A 177 15.89 11.49 5.54
N TYR A 178 15.15 12.41 4.92
CA TYR A 178 15.13 12.56 3.46
C TYR A 178 16.50 12.94 2.89
N LYS A 179 17.23 13.86 3.54
CA LYS A 179 18.61 14.18 3.13
C LYS A 179 19.53 12.97 3.23
N ALA A 180 19.34 12.16 4.28
CA ALA A 180 20.13 10.95 4.49
C ALA A 180 19.82 9.86 3.46
N ILE A 181 18.55 9.70 3.07
CA ILE A 181 18.12 8.84 1.97
C ILE A 181 18.78 9.25 0.66
N LYS A 182 18.72 10.54 0.33
CA LYS A 182 19.32 11.05 -0.89
C LYS A 182 20.83 10.80 -0.91
N ALA A 183 21.49 11.00 0.22
CA ALA A 183 22.91 10.67 0.39
C ALA A 183 23.21 9.16 0.30
N ALA A 184 22.24 8.30 0.61
CA ALA A 184 22.34 6.84 0.49
C ALA A 184 21.99 6.31 -0.92
N GLY A 185 21.80 7.18 -1.90
CA GLY A 185 21.51 6.81 -3.28
C GLY A 185 20.01 6.78 -3.64
N GLY A 186 19.16 7.36 -2.78
CA GLY A 186 17.74 7.57 -3.05
C GLY A 186 16.84 6.40 -2.65
N VAL A 187 15.52 6.59 -2.79
CA VAL A 187 14.46 5.67 -2.30
C VAL A 187 14.70 4.22 -2.76
N LYS A 188 14.86 4.01 -4.08
CA LYS A 188 15.05 2.69 -4.70
C LYS A 188 16.28 1.96 -4.20
N LYS A 189 17.39 2.68 -3.98
CA LYS A 189 18.62 2.08 -3.45
C LYS A 189 18.44 1.69 -2.00
N VAL A 190 17.76 2.51 -1.21
CA VAL A 190 17.43 2.20 0.18
C VAL A 190 16.53 0.95 0.25
N LEU A 191 15.44 0.91 -0.52
CA LEU A 191 14.51 -0.23 -0.53
C LEU A 191 15.19 -1.54 -0.93
N SER A 192 15.96 -1.53 -2.03
CA SER A 192 16.71 -2.72 -2.47
C SER A 192 17.72 -3.22 -1.45
N ILE A 193 18.43 -2.31 -0.75
CA ILE A 193 19.34 -2.71 0.33
C ILE A 193 18.56 -3.36 1.47
N LEU A 194 17.46 -2.74 1.92
CA LEU A 194 16.64 -3.27 3.01
C LEU A 194 16.03 -4.64 2.68
N ALA A 195 15.68 -4.88 1.42
CA ALA A 195 15.20 -6.19 0.97
C ALA A 195 16.28 -7.28 0.96
N SER A 196 17.57 -6.90 0.92
CA SER A 196 18.72 -7.82 0.77
C SER A 196 19.45 -8.16 2.07
N VAL A 197 19.01 -7.60 3.21
CA VAL A 197 19.72 -7.69 4.49
C VAL A 197 18.80 -8.23 5.59
N ASP A 198 19.23 -9.31 6.23
CA ASP A 198 18.44 -9.95 7.30
C ASP A 198 18.72 -9.35 8.69
N THR A 199 19.72 -8.45 8.79
CA THR A 199 20.14 -7.85 10.06
C THR A 199 20.22 -6.33 9.97
N LYS A 200 19.91 -5.67 11.08
CA LYS A 200 20.04 -4.20 11.20
C LYS A 200 21.46 -3.70 10.98
N LYS A 201 22.46 -4.47 11.44
CA LYS A 201 23.88 -4.14 11.25
C LYS A 201 24.28 -4.26 9.78
N GLY A 202 23.78 -5.30 9.09
CA GLY A 202 23.91 -5.45 7.64
C GLY A 202 23.32 -4.26 6.89
N ALA A 203 22.07 -3.90 7.22
CA ALA A 203 21.39 -2.73 6.63
C ALA A 203 22.17 -1.42 6.84
N LEU A 204 22.64 -1.17 8.07
CA LEU A 204 23.41 0.01 8.40
C LEU A 204 24.76 0.05 7.66
N SER A 205 25.43 -1.10 7.54
CA SER A 205 26.71 -1.18 6.82
C SER A 205 26.55 -0.93 5.33
N ALA A 206 25.48 -1.44 4.72
CA ALA A 206 25.20 -1.26 3.30
C ALA A 206 24.76 0.16 2.94
N LEU A 207 24.10 0.86 3.88
CA LEU A 207 23.67 2.26 3.73
C LEU A 207 24.72 3.28 4.19
N GLY A 208 25.85 2.83 4.75
CA GLY A 208 26.94 3.67 5.22
C GLY A 208 26.52 4.72 6.26
N SER A 209 27.22 5.86 6.29
CA SER A 209 26.96 6.95 7.24
C SER A 209 25.53 7.53 7.10
N GLY A 210 24.97 7.54 5.89
CA GLY A 210 23.59 7.94 5.62
C GLY A 210 22.56 7.04 6.31
N GLY A 211 22.83 5.74 6.38
CA GLY A 211 22.01 4.78 7.11
C GLY A 211 21.80 5.20 8.56
N SER A 212 22.86 5.62 9.27
CA SER A 212 22.75 5.97 10.70
C SER A 212 21.72 7.05 11.02
N THR A 213 21.49 7.98 10.08
CA THR A 213 20.50 9.04 10.22
C THR A 213 19.10 8.56 9.83
N LEU A 214 18.98 7.67 8.84
CA LEU A 214 17.73 7.00 8.47
C LEU A 214 17.19 6.13 9.63
N PHE A 215 18.05 5.29 10.20
CA PHE A 215 17.75 4.48 11.40
C PHE A 215 17.78 5.30 12.69
N GLY A 216 18.19 6.56 12.64
CA GLY A 216 18.23 7.47 13.78
C GLY A 216 16.85 8.05 14.12
N VAL A 217 15.91 8.02 13.18
CA VAL A 217 14.52 8.39 13.46
C VAL A 217 13.87 7.28 14.28
N LYS A 218 13.53 7.60 15.54
CA LYS A 218 12.91 6.66 16.50
C LYS A 218 11.71 5.91 15.92
N ALA A 219 10.94 6.58 15.06
CA ALA A 219 9.84 6.04 14.27
C ALA A 219 10.27 4.87 13.37
N VAL A 220 11.15 5.18 12.41
CA VAL A 220 11.66 4.29 11.39
C VAL A 220 12.41 3.11 12.00
N LYS A 221 13.24 3.39 13.02
CA LYS A 221 13.98 2.36 13.74
C LYS A 221 13.07 1.31 14.37
N LYS A 222 12.09 1.78 15.15
CA LYS A 222 11.16 0.90 15.85
C LYS A 222 10.31 0.08 14.89
N ALA A 223 9.88 0.73 13.84
CA ALA A 223 8.81 0.20 13.03
C ALA A 223 9.34 -0.64 11.85
N CYS A 224 10.58 -0.40 11.39
CA CYS A 224 11.18 -1.15 10.29
C CYS A 224 12.32 -2.11 10.70
N PHE A 225 12.94 -1.92 11.87
CA PHE A 225 14.28 -2.48 12.13
C PHE A 225 14.53 -3.00 13.55
N ASP A 226 13.52 -3.01 14.41
CA ASP A 226 13.66 -3.62 15.74
C ASP A 226 13.34 -5.13 15.71
N ASP A 227 12.73 -5.63 14.62
CA ASP A 227 12.43 -7.05 14.39
C ASP A 227 13.49 -7.78 13.54
N LEU A 228 14.45 -7.06 12.93
CA LEU A 228 15.63 -7.67 12.29
C LEU A 228 16.60 -8.14 13.39
N LYS A 229 16.95 -9.44 13.38
CA LYS A 229 17.88 -10.02 14.34
C LYS A 229 19.32 -9.50 14.19
#